data_AF-U5D0J6-F1
#
_entry.id   AF-U5D0J6-F1
#
_cell.length_a   1.000
_cell.length_b   1.000
_cell.length_c   1.000
_cell.angle_alpha   90.00
_cell.angle_beta   90.00
_cell.angle_gamma   90.00
#
_symmetry.space_group_name_H-M   'P 1'
#
loop_
_entity.id
_entity.type
_entity.pdbx_description
1 polymer ?
#
loop_
_entity_poly.entity_id
_entity_poly.type
_entity_poly.pdbx_seq_one_letter_code
_entity_poly.pdbx_strand_id
1 'polypeptide(L)'
;MQRLKTSVPLSLRKLGLGFCTSSSEKILASVLFERLPVVIPKIDPLVYAFQEFAFRWRQQYGRQYPDEVLGKADARGKGDYQIDYQPAPRITEADKTNDRRSLQRALDRRLYLLLYGTAFGTSNKNPVWHFPEKVYGTEETLRKCAESALQSVIGDLSNTYFVGNAPFAHMAIQPFESDSDLPTFKRFFFKSQVIGTSRFGVRECEDHVWVTKDELLEYFPDQAAFLNKMIIS
;
A
#
# COMPACT_ATOMS: atom_id res chain seq x y z
N MET A 1 -34.28 37.08 45.30
CA MET A 1 -33.23 36.36 44.56
C MET A 1 -33.75 35.99 43.18
N GLN A 2 -33.46 36.78 42.14
CA GLN A 2 -33.76 36.45 40.75
C GLN A 2 -32.45 36.50 39.98
N ARG A 3 -31.98 35.33 39.49
CA ARG A 3 -30.79 35.20 38.65
C ARG A 3 -31.16 35.53 37.21
N LEU A 4 -30.61 36.63 36.68
CA LEU A 4 -30.63 36.95 35.26
C LEU A 4 -29.75 35.92 34.52
N LYS A 5 -30.33 35.16 33.60
CA LYS A 5 -29.60 34.33 32.64
C LYS A 5 -29.42 35.13 31.35
N THR A 6 -28.21 35.64 31.11
CA THR A 6 -27.82 36.20 29.82
C THR A 6 -27.22 35.09 28.96
N SER A 7 -27.94 34.66 27.92
CA SER A 7 -27.42 33.77 26.89
C SER A 7 -26.64 34.58 25.86
N VAL A 8 -25.33 34.34 25.75
CA VAL A 8 -24.49 34.88 24.68
C VAL A 8 -24.54 33.90 23.49
N PRO A 9 -25.02 34.29 22.30
CA PRO A 9 -24.89 33.45 21.13
C PRO A 9 -23.44 33.52 20.61
N LEU A 10 -22.72 32.40 20.68
CA LEU A 10 -21.46 32.21 19.94
C LEU A 10 -21.77 32.17 18.45
N SER A 11 -21.57 33.29 17.77
CA SER A 11 -21.53 33.35 16.31
C SER A 11 -20.27 32.62 15.83
N LEU A 12 -20.44 31.39 15.36
CA LEU A 12 -19.45 30.67 14.57
C LEU A 12 -19.27 31.41 13.25
N ARG A 13 -18.35 32.38 13.23
CA ARG A 13 -17.80 32.91 11.99
C ARG A 13 -17.10 31.76 11.27
N LYS A 14 -17.73 31.23 10.22
CA LYS A 14 -17.04 30.44 9.19
C LYS A 14 -15.95 31.34 8.62
N LEU A 15 -14.74 31.20 9.12
CA LEU A 15 -13.55 31.71 8.46
C LEU A 15 -13.43 30.89 7.17
N GLY A 16 -13.98 31.41 6.08
CA GLY A 16 -13.62 30.98 4.75
C GLY A 16 -12.13 31.27 4.60
N LEU A 17 -11.29 30.24 4.72
CA LEU A 17 -9.94 30.30 4.21
C LEU A 17 -10.04 30.36 2.68
N GLY A 18 -10.11 31.59 2.17
CA GLY A 18 -9.86 31.86 0.76
C GLY A 18 -8.38 31.67 0.50
N PHE A 19 -8.01 30.60 -0.19
CA PHE A 19 -6.77 30.53 -0.94
C PHE A 19 -7.13 30.34 -2.40
N CYS A 20 -7.21 31.45 -3.14
CA CYS A 20 -7.17 31.45 -4.58
C CYS A 20 -5.79 31.96 -4.99
N THR A 21 -4.96 31.07 -5.52
CA THR A 21 -3.88 31.49 -6.42
C THR A 21 -4.16 30.79 -7.73
N SER A 22 -4.45 31.58 -8.77
CA SER A 22 -4.50 31.14 -10.15
C SER A 22 -3.07 30.73 -10.57
N SER A 23 -2.63 29.57 -10.11
CA SER A 23 -1.41 28.95 -10.59
C SER A 23 -1.79 28.09 -11.80
N SER A 24 -0.97 28.10 -12.85
CA SER A 24 -1.04 27.15 -13.96
C SER A 24 -0.76 25.71 -13.54
N GLU A 25 -0.71 25.45 -12.22
CA GLU A 25 -0.30 24.20 -11.62
C GLU A 25 -1.54 23.37 -11.27
N LYS A 26 -1.71 22.24 -11.95
CA LYS A 26 -2.76 21.29 -11.63
C LYS A 26 -2.28 20.32 -10.56
N ILE A 27 -3.12 20.08 -9.57
CA ILE A 27 -2.84 19.12 -8.51
C ILE A 27 -3.31 17.74 -8.96
N LEU A 28 -2.44 16.73 -8.85
CA LEU A 28 -2.75 15.32 -9.09
C LEU A 28 -2.71 14.56 -7.77
N ALA A 29 -3.75 13.79 -7.48
CA ALA A 29 -3.75 12.80 -6.41
C ALA A 29 -3.40 11.45 -7.02
N SER A 30 -2.29 10.84 -6.58
CA SER A 30 -1.83 9.52 -7.02
C SER A 30 -1.86 8.54 -5.85
N VAL A 31 -2.25 7.29 -6.12
CA VAL A 31 -2.41 6.25 -5.10
C VAL A 31 -1.39 5.15 -5.31
N LEU A 32 -0.54 4.96 -4.31
CA LEU A 32 0.30 3.79 -4.20
C LEU A 32 -0.50 2.70 -3.48
N PHE A 33 -1.08 1.81 -4.27
CA PHE A 33 -1.84 0.67 -3.77
C PHE A 33 -0.93 -0.54 -3.57
N GLU A 34 -0.74 -0.93 -2.31
CA GLU A 34 0.18 -2.01 -1.92
C GLU A 34 -0.55 -3.21 -1.30
N ARG A 35 -0.04 -4.41 -1.58
CA ARG A 35 -0.35 -5.62 -0.81
C ARG A 35 0.81 -5.91 0.14
N LEU A 36 0.53 -6.01 1.44
CA LEU A 36 1.51 -6.30 2.49
C LEU A 36 1.91 -7.78 2.56
N PRO A 37 3.16 -8.11 2.98
CA PRO A 37 3.63 -9.50 3.04
C PRO A 37 2.68 -10.39 3.82
N VAL A 38 2.25 -11.48 3.19
CA VAL A 38 1.35 -12.48 3.77
C VAL A 38 2.15 -13.50 4.56
N VAL A 39 3.39 -13.77 4.13
CA VAL A 39 4.30 -14.70 4.80
C VAL A 39 5.57 -13.98 5.20
N ILE A 40 6.12 -14.32 6.37
CA ILE A 40 7.39 -13.75 6.86
C ILE A 40 8.51 -14.11 5.88
N PRO A 41 9.35 -13.17 5.42
CA PRO A 41 10.46 -13.45 4.50
C PRO A 41 11.45 -14.48 5.06
N LYS A 42 12.19 -15.14 4.17
CA LYS A 42 13.19 -16.13 4.58
C LYS A 42 14.27 -15.45 5.42
N ILE A 43 14.57 -16.05 6.57
CA ILE A 43 15.63 -15.61 7.47
C ILE A 43 16.99 -15.96 6.84
N ASP A 44 17.98 -15.10 7.04
CA ASP A 44 19.36 -15.38 6.64
C ASP A 44 19.88 -16.67 7.31
N PRO A 45 20.57 -17.57 6.58
CA PRO A 45 21.14 -18.80 7.14
C PRO A 45 21.97 -18.60 8.41
N LEU A 46 22.71 -17.50 8.54
CA LEU A 46 23.51 -17.20 9.74
C LEU A 46 22.63 -16.87 10.94
N VAL A 47 21.57 -16.08 10.72
CA VAL A 47 20.61 -15.74 11.77
C VAL A 47 19.86 -17.00 12.21
N TYR A 48 19.49 -17.86 11.26
CA TYR A 48 18.87 -19.16 11.57
C TYR A 48 19.81 -20.06 12.38
N ALA A 49 21.07 -20.20 11.95
CA ALA A 49 22.06 -21.01 12.67
C ALA A 49 22.29 -20.52 14.11
N PHE A 50 22.34 -19.20 14.30
CA PHE A 50 22.44 -18.60 15.63
C PHE A 50 21.20 -18.86 16.48
N GLN A 51 19.99 -18.77 15.91
CA GLN A 51 18.75 -19.07 16.61
C GLN A 51 18.69 -20.53 17.08
N GLU A 52 19.07 -21.48 16.22
CA GLU A 52 19.19 -22.90 16.56
C GLU A 52 20.22 -23.14 17.68
N PHE A 53 21.40 -22.51 17.57
CA PHE A 53 22.42 -22.57 18.62
C PHE A 53 21.89 -22.01 19.95
N ALA A 54 21.29 -20.82 19.94
CA ALA A 54 20.75 -20.17 21.13
C ALA A 54 19.57 -20.94 21.74
N PHE A 55 18.78 -21.63 20.91
CA PHE A 55 17.76 -22.55 21.38
C PHE A 55 18.38 -23.73 22.14
N ARG A 56 19.36 -24.43 21.55
CA ARG A 56 20.06 -25.56 22.19
C ARG A 56 20.78 -25.15 23.47
N TRP A 57 21.47 -24.00 23.44
CA TRP A 57 22.15 -23.45 24.61
C TRP A 57 21.16 -23.21 25.76
N ARG A 58 19.98 -22.64 25.47
CA ARG A 58 18.93 -22.44 26.47
C ARG A 58 18.36 -23.76 27.01
N GLN A 59 18.27 -24.82 26.21
CA GLN A 59 17.84 -26.12 26.72
C GLN A 59 18.87 -26.73 27.68
N GLN A 60 20.17 -26.50 27.44
CA GLN A 60 21.23 -27.05 28.29
C GLN A 60 21.43 -26.27 29.59
N TYR A 61 21.43 -24.94 29.52
CA TYR A 61 21.80 -24.08 30.65
C TYR A 61 20.62 -23.27 31.22
N GLY A 62 19.46 -23.32 30.57
CA GLY A 62 18.26 -22.66 31.04
C GLY A 62 17.68 -23.35 32.28
N ARG A 63 16.88 -22.60 33.04
CA ARG A 63 16.15 -23.15 34.18
C ARG A 63 15.21 -24.24 33.69
N GLN A 64 15.40 -25.46 34.17
CA GLN A 64 14.44 -26.55 33.95
C GLN A 64 13.16 -26.23 34.72
N TYR A 65 12.03 -26.24 34.01
CA TYR A 65 10.72 -26.11 34.64
C TYR A 65 10.30 -27.46 35.22
N PRO A 66 9.60 -27.48 36.37
CA PRO A 66 9.08 -28.73 36.93
C PRO A 66 8.13 -29.43 35.95
N ASP A 67 8.20 -30.75 35.88
CA ASP A 67 7.35 -31.57 35.01
C ASP A 67 5.86 -31.41 35.32
N GLU A 68 5.50 -31.05 36.55
CA GLU A 68 4.11 -30.71 36.93
C GLU A 68 3.52 -29.55 36.11
N VAL A 69 4.37 -28.66 35.60
CA VAL A 69 3.98 -27.51 34.77
C VAL A 69 3.92 -27.91 33.29
N LEU A 70 4.91 -28.65 32.80
CA LEU A 70 5.03 -29.01 31.37
C LEU A 70 4.22 -30.24 30.97
N GLY A 71 4.18 -31.29 31.81
CA GLY A 71 3.57 -32.59 31.51
C GLY A 71 2.04 -32.60 31.43
N LYS A 72 1.36 -31.51 31.83
CA LYS A 72 -0.10 -31.37 31.66
C LYS A 72 -0.51 -31.28 30.19
N ALA A 73 0.41 -30.90 29.29
CA ALA A 73 0.15 -30.83 27.86
C ALA A 73 0.07 -32.23 27.22
N ASP A 74 0.93 -33.16 27.64
CA ASP A 74 0.98 -34.53 27.10
C ASP A 74 -0.25 -35.38 27.50
N ALA A 75 -0.92 -35.00 28.60
CA ALA A 75 -2.19 -35.59 29.01
C ALA A 75 -3.39 -35.13 28.14
N ARG A 76 -3.23 -34.10 27.29
CA ARG A 76 -4.25 -33.72 26.32
C ARG A 76 -4.20 -34.74 25.19
N GLY A 77 -5.20 -35.61 25.12
CA GLY A 77 -5.35 -36.58 24.05
C GLY A 77 -5.21 -35.93 22.67
N LYS A 78 -4.57 -36.66 21.74
CA LYS A 78 -4.50 -36.25 20.34
C LYS A 78 -5.94 -36.14 19.82
N GLY A 79 -6.30 -35.01 19.23
CA GLY A 79 -7.66 -34.78 18.73
C GLY A 79 -8.11 -35.83 17.70
N ASP A 80 -9.42 -35.92 17.48
CA ASP A 80 -10.04 -36.96 16.63
C ASP A 80 -9.57 -36.94 15.16
N TYR A 81 -8.92 -35.87 14.72
CA TYR A 81 -8.36 -35.73 13.37
C TYR A 81 -6.99 -36.41 13.27
N GLN A 82 -6.94 -37.52 12.55
CA GLN A 82 -5.72 -38.31 12.31
C GLN A 82 -4.87 -37.80 11.14
N ILE A 83 -5.12 -36.58 10.65
CA ILE A 83 -4.36 -35.99 9.54
C ILE A 83 -3.29 -35.08 10.13
N ASP A 84 -2.02 -35.41 9.88
CA ASP A 84 -0.91 -34.53 10.22
C ASP A 84 -1.03 -33.22 9.43
N TYR A 85 -1.04 -32.10 10.13
CA TYR A 85 -1.13 -30.79 9.50
C TYR A 85 0.11 -30.52 8.64
N GLN A 86 -0.09 -30.46 7.32
CA GLN A 86 0.93 -30.02 6.37
C GLN A 86 0.59 -28.61 5.89
N PRO A 87 1.42 -27.60 6.23
CA PRO A 87 1.17 -26.24 5.76
C PRO A 87 1.35 -26.16 4.24
N ALA A 88 0.57 -25.28 3.61
CA ALA A 88 0.68 -25.01 2.19
C ALA A 88 2.09 -24.50 1.83
N PRO A 89 2.60 -24.85 0.63
CA PRO A 89 3.91 -24.37 0.19
C PRO A 89 3.91 -22.85 0.05
N ARG A 90 5.06 -22.25 0.36
CA ARG A 90 5.25 -20.79 0.25
C ARG A 90 5.32 -20.30 -1.20
N ILE A 91 5.70 -21.18 -2.12
CA ILE A 91 5.82 -20.90 -3.54
C ILE A 91 4.52 -21.35 -4.19
N THR A 92 3.79 -20.40 -4.77
CA THR A 92 2.50 -20.67 -5.42
C THR A 92 2.70 -21.05 -6.89
N GLU A 93 1.62 -21.43 -7.56
CA GLU A 93 1.64 -21.66 -9.02
C GLU A 93 1.93 -20.36 -9.78
N ALA A 94 1.42 -19.23 -9.29
CA ALA A 94 1.69 -17.90 -9.84
C ALA A 94 3.16 -17.49 -9.76
N ASP A 95 3.89 -17.96 -8.73
CA ASP A 95 5.35 -17.78 -8.66
C ASP A 95 6.08 -18.58 -9.73
N LYS A 96 5.61 -19.80 -10.02
CA LYS A 96 6.23 -20.68 -11.03
C LYS A 96 5.99 -20.17 -12.45
N THR A 97 4.80 -19.64 -12.73
CA THR A 97 4.44 -19.06 -14.04
C THR A 97 4.81 -17.60 -14.17
N ASN A 98 5.27 -16.96 -13.09
CA ASN A 98 5.51 -15.52 -12.97
C ASN A 98 4.29 -14.67 -13.41
N ASP A 99 3.09 -15.07 -12.96
CA ASP A 99 1.86 -14.35 -13.26
C ASP A 99 1.78 -13.04 -12.46
N ARG A 100 2.06 -11.94 -13.15
CA ARG A 100 2.07 -10.60 -12.57
C ARG A 100 0.68 -9.97 -12.45
N ARG A 101 -0.39 -10.60 -12.93
CA ARG A 101 -1.76 -10.10 -12.70
C ARG A 101 -2.33 -10.60 -11.38
N SER A 102 -1.82 -11.72 -10.88
CA SER A 102 -2.29 -12.32 -9.63
C SER A 102 -1.65 -11.67 -8.39
N LEU A 103 -2.44 -11.58 -7.31
CA LEU A 103 -1.96 -11.20 -5.97
C LEU A 103 -1.32 -12.37 -5.20
N GLN A 104 -1.42 -13.59 -5.74
CA GLN A 104 -0.93 -14.81 -5.11
C GLN A 104 0.55 -15.09 -5.43
N ARG A 105 1.23 -14.16 -6.10
CA ARG A 105 2.67 -14.17 -6.35
C ARG A 105 3.43 -13.49 -5.21
N ALA A 106 4.68 -13.88 -4.97
CA ALA A 106 5.64 -13.27 -4.06
C ALA A 106 5.06 -12.96 -2.67
N LEU A 107 4.50 -13.98 -2.01
CA LEU A 107 3.77 -13.82 -0.74
C LEU A 107 4.61 -13.17 0.37
N ASP A 108 5.93 -13.28 0.29
CA ASP A 108 6.91 -12.73 1.23
C ASP A 108 7.31 -11.27 0.97
N ARG A 109 7.07 -10.74 -0.23
CA ARG A 109 7.47 -9.39 -0.65
C ARG A 109 6.27 -8.50 -0.86
N ARG A 110 6.40 -7.18 -0.66
CA ARG A 110 5.36 -6.20 -0.99
C ARG A 110 5.10 -6.18 -2.51
N LEU A 111 3.83 -6.06 -2.88
CA LEU A 111 3.42 -5.86 -4.27
C LEU A 111 2.75 -4.51 -4.43
N TYR A 112 2.99 -3.85 -5.56
CA TYR A 112 2.44 -2.55 -5.92
C TYR A 112 1.64 -2.67 -7.21
N LEU A 113 0.47 -2.02 -7.25
CA LEU A 113 -0.36 -1.98 -8.44
C LEU A 113 0.14 -0.91 -9.41
N LEU A 114 0.39 -1.31 -10.65
CA LEU A 114 0.62 -0.43 -11.79
C LEU A 114 -0.45 -0.63 -12.85
N LEU A 115 -0.79 0.47 -13.52
CA LEU A 115 -1.77 0.51 -14.60
C LEU A 115 -1.08 0.93 -15.89
N TYR A 116 -1.51 0.33 -17.00
CA TYR A 116 -1.10 0.73 -18.34
C TYR A 116 -2.19 1.58 -18.96
N GLY A 117 -1.84 2.79 -19.40
CA GLY A 117 -2.77 3.68 -20.06
C GLY A 117 -2.23 5.11 -20.21
N THR A 118 -3.13 6.05 -20.45
CA THR A 118 -2.79 7.47 -20.63
C THR A 118 -2.51 8.13 -19.28
N ALA A 119 -1.23 8.28 -18.94
CA ALA A 119 -0.80 8.99 -17.74
C ALA A 119 -0.96 10.52 -17.90
N PHE A 120 -1.28 11.22 -16.82
CA PHE A 120 -1.32 12.68 -16.83
C PHE A 120 0.11 13.24 -16.82
N GLY A 121 0.39 14.22 -17.69
CA GLY A 121 1.70 14.89 -17.78
C GLY A 121 2.64 14.36 -18.87
N THR A 122 2.21 13.37 -19.67
CA THR A 122 2.97 12.93 -20.87
C THR A 122 2.39 13.59 -22.12
N SER A 123 3.22 14.30 -22.88
CA SER A 123 2.82 15.00 -24.13
C SER A 123 2.44 14.03 -25.25
N ASN A 124 3.11 12.87 -25.31
CA ASN A 124 2.76 11.81 -26.24
C ASN A 124 1.57 11.01 -25.72
N LYS A 125 0.54 10.83 -26.57
CA LYS A 125 -0.61 9.93 -26.37
C LYS A 125 -0.22 8.43 -26.31
N ASN A 126 1.04 8.12 -26.04
CA ASN A 126 1.51 6.76 -25.93
C ASN A 126 1.18 6.25 -24.52
N PRO A 127 0.63 5.04 -24.37
CA PRO A 127 0.34 4.48 -23.08
C PRO A 127 1.63 4.24 -22.29
N VAL A 128 1.64 4.68 -21.03
CA VAL A 128 2.78 4.58 -20.11
C VAL A 128 2.29 3.93 -18.81
N TRP A 129 3.17 3.16 -18.17
CA TRP A 129 2.91 2.63 -16.83
C TRP A 129 2.82 3.76 -15.82
N HIS A 130 1.74 3.78 -15.04
CA HIS A 130 1.53 4.80 -14.01
C HIS A 130 0.74 4.22 -12.83
N PHE A 131 0.72 4.96 -11.74
CA PHE A 131 -0.12 4.65 -10.58
C PHE A 131 -1.55 5.18 -10.80
N PRO A 132 -2.57 4.58 -10.17
CA PRO A 132 -3.92 5.15 -10.16
C PRO A 132 -3.87 6.62 -9.74
N GLU A 133 -4.26 7.53 -10.64
CA GLU A 133 -4.17 8.97 -10.40
C GLU A 133 -5.37 9.72 -10.95
N LYS A 134 -5.68 10.85 -10.32
CA LYS A 134 -6.79 11.73 -10.69
C LYS A 134 -6.43 13.19 -10.48
N VAL A 135 -6.83 14.04 -11.42
CA VAL A 135 -6.71 15.49 -11.29
C VAL A 135 -7.69 15.98 -10.24
N TYR A 136 -7.19 16.74 -9.27
CA TYR A 136 -8.02 17.34 -8.24
C TYR A 136 -8.89 18.45 -8.84
N GLY A 137 -10.19 18.42 -8.56
CA GLY A 137 -11.10 19.47 -9.05
C GLY A 137 -12.41 19.55 -8.28
N THR A 138 -13.19 18.48 -8.25
CA THR A 138 -14.57 18.50 -7.73
C THR A 138 -14.71 17.95 -6.31
N GLU A 139 -13.69 17.27 -5.79
CA GLU A 139 -13.75 16.63 -4.48
C GLU A 139 -13.43 17.58 -3.32
N GLU A 140 -13.98 17.28 -2.14
CA GLU A 140 -13.78 18.10 -0.93
C GLU A 140 -12.37 18.03 -0.36
N THR A 141 -11.69 16.89 -0.49
CA THR A 141 -10.36 16.66 0.06
C THR A 141 -9.50 15.88 -0.92
N LEU A 142 -8.18 16.08 -0.84
CA LEU A 142 -7.24 15.39 -1.71
C LEU A 142 -7.24 13.86 -1.48
N ARG A 143 -7.50 13.44 -0.23
CA ARG A 143 -7.71 12.03 0.10
C ARG A 143 -8.93 11.43 -0.60
N LYS A 144 -10.08 12.11 -0.58
CA LYS A 144 -11.29 11.65 -1.29
C LYS A 144 -11.08 11.58 -2.81
N CYS A 145 -10.27 12.50 -3.36
CA CYS A 145 -9.86 12.46 -4.76
C CYS A 145 -9.05 11.20 -5.08
N ALA A 146 -8.08 10.86 -4.21
CA ALA A 146 -7.33 9.61 -4.28
C ALA A 146 -8.22 8.35 -4.12
N GLU A 147 -9.17 8.35 -3.17
CA GLU A 147 -10.14 7.27 -2.98
C GLU A 147 -10.98 7.08 -4.25
N SER A 148 -11.46 8.17 -4.85
CA SER A 148 -12.21 8.12 -6.11
C SER A 148 -11.35 7.62 -7.28
N ALA A 149 -10.07 7.98 -7.35
CA ALA A 149 -9.13 7.49 -8.36
C ALA A 149 -8.94 5.97 -8.26
N LEU A 150 -8.83 5.44 -7.04
CA LEU A 150 -8.74 4.00 -6.84
C LEU A 150 -10.08 3.31 -7.11
N GLN A 151 -11.20 3.98 -6.79
CA GLN A 151 -12.55 3.47 -7.00
C GLN A 151 -12.90 3.35 -8.49
N SER A 152 -12.45 4.25 -9.36
CA SER A 152 -12.69 4.10 -10.81
C SER A 152 -11.99 2.87 -11.37
N VAL A 153 -10.79 2.57 -10.86
CA VAL A 153 -9.97 1.43 -11.30
C VAL A 153 -10.49 0.10 -10.73
N ILE A 154 -10.80 0.03 -9.44
CA ILE A 154 -11.14 -1.24 -8.78
C ILE A 154 -12.67 -1.45 -8.66
N GLY A 155 -13.45 -0.38 -8.72
CA GLY A 155 -14.90 -0.36 -8.51
C GLY A 155 -15.29 -0.36 -7.03
N ASP A 156 -14.90 -1.39 -6.29
CA ASP A 156 -15.25 -1.54 -4.86
C ASP A 156 -14.05 -1.28 -3.94
N LEU A 157 -14.23 -0.35 -3.00
CA LEU A 157 -13.22 0.04 -2.00
C LEU A 157 -13.34 -0.72 -0.68
N SER A 158 -14.32 -1.62 -0.52
CA SER A 158 -14.57 -2.35 0.74
C SER A 158 -13.34 -3.07 1.32
N ASN A 159 -12.46 -3.56 0.43
CA ASN A 159 -11.27 -4.33 0.75
C ASN A 159 -9.98 -3.49 0.67
N THR A 160 -10.11 -2.17 0.83
CA THR A 160 -8.99 -1.22 0.76
C THR A 160 -8.90 -0.37 2.01
N TYR A 161 -7.68 0.00 2.39
CA TYR A 161 -7.46 0.88 3.54
C TYR A 161 -6.44 1.98 3.21
N PHE A 162 -6.91 3.23 3.27
CA PHE A 162 -6.06 4.41 3.07
C PHE A 162 -5.36 4.82 4.37
N VAL A 163 -4.04 4.91 4.30
CA VAL A 163 -3.18 5.24 5.44
C VAL A 163 -3.12 6.75 5.62
N GLY A 164 -3.99 7.27 6.49
CA GLY A 164 -4.00 8.68 6.90
C GLY A 164 -4.58 9.64 5.86
N ASN A 165 -4.71 10.91 6.27
CA ASN A 165 -5.26 11.99 5.42
C ASN A 165 -4.19 12.82 4.72
N ALA A 166 -2.94 12.76 5.19
CA ALA A 166 -1.84 13.51 4.61
C ALA A 166 -1.21 12.71 3.46
N PRO A 167 -0.85 13.36 2.34
CA PRO A 167 0.00 12.74 1.36
C PRO A 167 1.36 12.45 1.99
N PHE A 168 1.94 11.30 1.67
CA PHE A 168 3.21 10.88 2.26
C PHE A 168 4.43 11.30 1.42
N ALA A 169 4.21 11.68 0.16
CA ALA A 169 5.23 12.27 -0.69
C ALA A 169 4.60 13.18 -1.75
N HIS A 170 5.43 14.02 -2.38
CA HIS A 170 5.04 14.86 -3.51
C HIS A 170 6.14 14.85 -4.58
N MET A 171 5.74 15.03 -5.83
CA MET A 171 6.63 15.17 -6.98
C MET A 171 6.07 16.25 -7.92
N ALA A 172 6.91 17.20 -8.31
CA ALA A 172 6.58 18.15 -9.36
C ALA A 172 6.95 17.53 -10.71
N ILE A 173 5.97 17.42 -11.60
CA ILE A 173 6.14 16.95 -12.97
C ILE A 173 6.09 18.19 -13.85
N GLN A 174 7.25 18.54 -14.39
CA GLN A 174 7.34 19.57 -15.42
C GLN A 174 7.05 18.89 -16.77
N PRO A 175 6.21 19.50 -17.63
CA PRO A 175 6.01 18.97 -18.97
C PRO A 175 7.36 18.97 -19.71
N PHE A 176 7.68 17.86 -20.39
CA PHE A 176 8.81 17.82 -21.32
C PHE A 176 8.61 18.89 -22.41
N GLU A 177 9.71 19.55 -22.76
CA GLU A 177 9.83 20.84 -23.44
C GLU A 177 8.83 21.14 -24.59
N SER A 178 8.51 22.44 -24.69
CA SER A 178 7.93 23.18 -25.83
C SER A 178 6.42 23.16 -26.11
N ASP A 179 5.57 23.12 -25.08
CA ASP A 179 4.25 23.75 -25.17
C ASP A 179 4.02 24.58 -23.91
N SER A 180 4.10 25.91 -24.06
CA SER A 180 3.94 26.89 -22.98
C SER A 180 2.57 26.86 -22.30
N ASP A 181 1.64 26.05 -22.83
CA ASP A 181 0.24 25.97 -22.41
C ASP A 181 -0.09 24.68 -21.64
N LEU A 182 0.86 23.74 -21.50
CA LEU A 182 0.64 22.54 -20.70
C LEU A 182 0.76 22.87 -19.20
N PRO A 183 -0.26 22.53 -18.39
CA PRO A 183 -0.24 22.82 -16.97
C PRO A 183 0.84 22.00 -16.28
N THR A 184 1.65 22.66 -15.44
CA THR A 184 2.59 21.97 -14.53
C THR A 184 1.79 21.10 -13.56
N PHE A 185 2.19 19.86 -13.35
CA PHE A 185 1.47 18.98 -12.43
C PHE A 185 2.22 18.79 -11.11
N LYS A 186 1.53 18.97 -9.99
CA LYS A 186 2.02 18.60 -8.65
C LYS A 186 1.34 17.31 -8.22
N ARG A 187 2.07 16.20 -8.29
CA ARG A 187 1.59 14.87 -7.92
C ARG A 187 1.81 14.63 -6.42
N PHE A 188 0.74 14.34 -5.70
CA PHE A 188 0.76 13.97 -4.30
C PHE A 188 0.41 12.50 -4.16
N PHE A 189 1.24 11.76 -3.43
CA PHE A 189 1.08 10.32 -3.26
C PHE A 189 0.35 9.99 -1.96
N PHE A 190 -0.64 9.11 -2.07
CA PHE A 190 -1.39 8.52 -0.96
C PHE A 190 -1.13 7.03 -0.91
N LYS A 191 -1.04 6.50 0.30
CA LYS A 191 -0.76 5.08 0.52
C LYS A 191 -2.06 4.35 0.81
N SER A 192 -2.32 3.27 0.07
CA SER A 192 -3.48 2.41 0.26
C SER A 192 -3.07 0.95 0.33
N GLN A 193 -3.75 0.17 1.17
CA GLN A 193 -3.43 -1.23 1.47
C GLN A 193 -4.56 -2.16 1.08
N VAL A 194 -4.21 -3.31 0.52
CA VAL A 194 -5.12 -4.43 0.26
C VAL A 194 -5.47 -5.13 1.58
N ILE A 195 -6.76 -5.32 1.84
CA ILE A 195 -7.28 -6.08 2.98
C ILE A 195 -8.16 -7.22 2.49
N GLY A 196 -7.88 -8.45 2.94
CA GLY A 196 -8.85 -9.55 2.92
C GLY A 196 -9.24 -10.14 1.56
N THR A 197 -8.73 -9.62 0.44
CA THR A 197 -9.12 -10.06 -0.90
C THR A 197 -7.96 -10.50 -1.76
N SER A 198 -8.17 -11.59 -2.50
CA SER A 198 -7.19 -12.21 -3.40
C SER A 198 -7.34 -11.79 -4.86
N ARG A 199 -8.45 -11.16 -5.24
CA ARG A 199 -8.76 -10.77 -6.62
C ARG A 199 -9.44 -9.41 -6.67
N PHE A 200 -8.88 -8.49 -7.44
CA PHE A 200 -9.54 -7.26 -7.82
C PHE A 200 -9.93 -7.32 -9.30
N GLY A 201 -11.18 -6.98 -9.60
CA GLY A 201 -11.61 -6.78 -10.98
C GLY A 201 -11.19 -5.38 -11.41
N VAL A 202 -9.98 -5.24 -11.94
CA VAL A 202 -9.53 -3.96 -12.49
C VAL A 202 -10.38 -3.62 -13.71
N ARG A 203 -11.04 -2.47 -13.67
CA ARG A 203 -11.89 -1.89 -14.72
C ARG A 203 -11.20 -0.62 -15.25
N GLU A 204 -11.55 -0.20 -16.45
CA GLU A 204 -11.08 1.06 -17.07
C GLU A 204 -9.56 1.16 -17.33
N CYS A 205 -8.84 0.05 -17.49
CA CYS A 205 -7.43 0.04 -17.88
C CYS A 205 -7.18 -0.96 -19.02
N GLU A 206 -6.19 -0.68 -19.87
CA GLU A 206 -5.78 -1.62 -20.93
C GLU A 206 -5.10 -2.85 -20.32
N ASP A 207 -4.19 -2.61 -19.36
CA ASP A 207 -3.51 -3.67 -18.61
C ASP A 207 -3.20 -3.23 -17.18
N HIS A 208 -2.99 -4.20 -16.29
CA HIS A 208 -2.58 -3.97 -14.91
C HIS A 208 -1.60 -5.05 -14.45
N VAL A 209 -0.68 -4.65 -13.57
CA VAL A 209 0.42 -5.51 -13.12
C VAL A 209 0.69 -5.26 -11.65
N TRP A 210 0.94 -6.34 -10.92
CA TRP A 210 1.44 -6.34 -9.54
C TRP A 210 2.94 -6.59 -9.52
N VAL A 211 3.68 -5.54 -9.17
CA VAL A 211 5.14 -5.54 -9.21
C VAL A 211 5.75 -5.53 -7.83
N THR A 212 6.89 -6.19 -7.68
CA THR A 212 7.74 -6.04 -6.50
C THR A 212 8.49 -4.71 -6.53
N LYS A 213 9.13 -4.32 -5.42
CA LYS A 213 9.95 -3.10 -5.37
C LYS A 213 11.05 -3.10 -6.44
N ASP A 214 11.74 -4.22 -6.63
CA ASP A 214 12.85 -4.33 -7.60
C ASP A 214 12.34 -4.11 -9.03
N GLU A 215 11.27 -4.80 -9.41
CA GLU A 215 10.61 -4.66 -10.72
C GLU A 215 10.06 -3.24 -10.92
N LEU A 216 9.53 -2.60 -9.88
CA LEU A 216 9.01 -1.23 -9.95
C LEU A 216 10.09 -0.22 -10.38
N LEU A 217 11.33 -0.42 -9.98
CA LEU A 217 12.44 0.46 -10.37
C LEU A 217 12.80 0.31 -11.85
N GLU A 218 12.58 -0.87 -12.44
CA GLU A 218 12.79 -1.11 -13.87
C GLU A 218 11.77 -0.34 -14.73
N TYR A 219 10.52 -0.22 -14.26
CA TYR A 219 9.48 0.55 -14.95
C TYR A 219 9.69 2.07 -14.90
N PHE A 220 10.35 2.57 -13.85
CA PHE A 220 10.54 4.01 -13.61
C PHE A 220 12.01 4.37 -13.34
N PRO A 221 12.90 4.26 -14.35
CA PRO A 221 14.32 4.52 -14.16
C PRO A 221 14.60 5.96 -13.71
N ASP A 222 13.93 6.96 -14.32
CA ASP A 222 14.14 8.38 -14.02
C ASP A 222 13.71 8.77 -12.60
N GLN A 223 12.70 8.06 -12.07
CA GLN A 223 12.11 8.33 -10.76
C GLN A 223 12.58 7.34 -9.67
N ALA A 224 13.48 6.41 -10.03
CA ALA A 224 13.93 5.32 -9.16
C ALA A 224 14.50 5.81 -7.82
N ALA A 225 15.31 6.88 -7.83
CA ALA A 225 15.90 7.45 -6.62
C ALA A 225 14.84 8.02 -5.66
N PHE A 226 13.75 8.57 -6.19
CA PHE A 226 12.64 9.09 -5.40
C PHE A 226 11.77 7.95 -4.85
N LEU A 227 11.42 6.98 -5.70
CA LEU A 227 10.63 5.81 -5.30
C LEU A 227 11.34 4.97 -4.23
N ASN A 228 12.67 4.86 -4.28
CA ASN A 228 13.45 4.17 -3.26
C ASN A 228 13.37 4.82 -1.87
N LYS A 229 13.21 6.15 -1.79
CA LYS A 229 12.99 6.85 -0.51
C LYS A 229 11.55 6.69 -0.02
N MET A 230 10.62 6.61 -0.96
CA MET A 230 9.19 6.48 -0.70
C MET A 230 8.80 5.08 -0.20
N ILE A 231 9.47 4.03 -0.70
CA ILE A 231 9.04 2.64 -0.56
C ILE A 231 10.02 1.83 0.30
N ILE A 232 9.50 1.26 1.37
CA ILE A 232 10.25 0.43 2.32
C ILE A 232 10.34 -1.00 1.79
N SER A 233 11.54 -1.59 1.92
CA SER A 233 11.82 -3.00 1.56
C SER A 233 11.19 -3.98 2.54
#